data_AF-A0A2D5EWB6-F1
#
_entry.id   AF-A0A2D5EWB6-F1
#
_cell.length_a   1.000
_cell.length_b   1.000
_cell.length_c   1.000
_cell.angle_alpha   90.00
_cell.angle_beta   90.00
_cell.angle_gamma   90.00
#
_symmetry.space_group_name_H-M   'P 1'
#
loop_
_entity.id
_entity.type
_entity.pdbx_description
1 polymer ?
#
loop_
_entity_poly.entity_id
_entity_poly.type
_entity_poly.pdbx_seq_one_letter_code
_entity_poly.pdbx_strand_id
1 'polypeptide(L)'
;MRGEPVEIEGGPGIAVRFMDTGEGMDTLVRARARDPFFTTKSSGTGLGLAIVERIVKAHGGTVMLQSSGQEGSTVSITLPRQRSPKD
;
A
#
# COMPACT_ATOMS: atom_id res chain seq x y z
N MET A 1 10.35 -4.22 -11.08
CA MET A 1 9.39 -3.29 -10.45
C MET A 1 9.70 -1.88 -10.93
N ARG A 2 8.83 -1.27 -11.73
CA ARG A 2 8.96 0.12 -12.18
C ARG A 2 7.80 0.91 -11.59
N GLY A 3 8.07 2.12 -11.08
CA GLY A 3 7.03 3.03 -10.66
C GLY A 3 6.44 3.76 -11.87
N GLU A 4 5.14 4.04 -11.83
CA GLU A 4 4.43 4.84 -12.82
C GLU A 4 4.34 6.29 -12.35
N PRO A 5 4.66 7.28 -13.19
CA PRO A 5 4.37 8.68 -12.90
C PRO A 5 2.87 8.89 -12.71
N VAL A 6 2.50 9.64 -11.67
CA VAL A 6 1.12 10.02 -11.38
C VAL A 6 1.05 11.48 -10.95
N GLU A 7 -0.09 12.12 -11.16
CA GLU A 7 -0.37 13.42 -10.54
C GLU A 7 -1.05 13.20 -9.19
N ILE A 8 -0.56 13.90 -8.16
CA ILE A 8 -1.14 13.91 -6.82
C ILE A 8 -1.38 15.34 -6.37
N GLU A 9 -2.13 15.49 -5.28
CA GLU A 9 -2.22 16.77 -4.59
C GLU A 9 -0.81 17.22 -4.16
N GLY A 10 -0.39 18.41 -4.59
CA GLY A 10 0.96 18.93 -4.33
C GLY A 10 1.99 18.68 -5.45
N GLY A 11 1.63 17.98 -6.53
CA GLY A 11 2.43 17.90 -7.77
C GLY A 11 2.72 16.46 -8.23
N PRO A 12 3.85 16.22 -8.92
CA PRO A 12 4.14 14.91 -9.48
C PRO A 12 4.45 13.89 -8.38
N GLY A 13 3.98 12.67 -8.57
CA GLY A 13 4.24 11.51 -7.72
C GLY A 13 4.71 10.30 -8.52
N ILE A 14 5.09 9.25 -7.79
CA ILE A 14 5.38 7.92 -8.33
C ILE A 14 4.47 6.93 -7.63
N ALA A 15 3.69 6.18 -8.40
CA ALA A 15 2.88 5.07 -7.93
C ALA A 15 3.60 3.74 -8.17
N VAL A 16 3.54 2.85 -7.18
CA VAL A 16 4.11 1.52 -7.26
C VAL A 16 3.07 0.51 -6.81
N ARG A 17 2.78 -0.48 -7.67
CA ARG A 17 1.79 -1.52 -7.41
C ARG A 17 2.47 -2.85 -7.13
N PHE A 18 2.01 -3.52 -6.09
CA PHE A 18 2.39 -4.88 -5.72
C PHE A 18 1.15 -5.75 -5.90
N MET A 19 1.25 -6.75 -6.77
CA MET A 19 0.14 -7.63 -7.11
C MET A 19 0.52 -9.06 -6.80
N ASP A 20 -0.40 -9.79 -6.20
CA ASP A 20 -0.34 -11.24 -6.05
C ASP A 20 -1.59 -11.89 -6.64
N THR A 21 -1.53 -13.20 -6.84
CA THR A 21 -2.64 -14.03 -7.33
C THR A 21 -3.08 -15.03 -6.24
N GLY A 22 -2.97 -14.64 -4.97
CA GLY A 22 -3.35 -15.48 -3.83
C GLY A 22 -4.86 -15.54 -3.62
N GLU A 23 -5.28 -15.99 -2.44
CA GLU A 23 -6.70 -16.11 -2.07
C GLU A 23 -7.43 -14.77 -1.90
N GLY A 24 -6.68 -13.66 -1.83
CA GLY A 24 -7.22 -12.33 -1.58
C GLY A 24 -7.74 -12.14 -0.16
N MET A 25 -8.51 -11.09 0.04
CA MET A 25 -9.16 -10.72 1.30
C MET A 25 -10.64 -10.44 1.02
N ASP A 26 -11.51 -11.00 1.86
CA ASP A 26 -12.90 -10.58 1.88
C ASP A 26 -13.04 -9.14 2.39
N THR A 27 -14.25 -8.58 2.29
CA THR A 27 -14.53 -7.20 2.68
C THR A 27 -14.21 -6.91 4.15
N LEU A 28 -14.46 -7.85 5.07
CA LEU A 28 -14.24 -7.67 6.50
C LEU A 28 -12.75 -7.73 6.85
N VAL A 29 -12.03 -8.70 6.30
CA VAL A 29 -10.58 -8.84 6.45
C VAL A 29 -9.89 -7.61 5.86
N ARG A 30 -10.27 -7.18 4.66
CA ARG A 30 -9.68 -6.01 3.99
C ARG A 30 -9.88 -4.72 4.78
N ALA A 31 -11.05 -4.55 5.41
CA ALA A 31 -11.35 -3.38 6.24
C ALA A 31 -10.42 -3.28 7.46
N ARG A 32 -10.01 -4.42 8.01
CA ARG A 32 -9.16 -4.52 9.21
C ARG A 32 -7.70 -4.79 8.91
N ALA A 33 -7.33 -5.06 7.66
CA ALA A 33 -5.98 -5.48 7.26
C ALA A 33 -4.87 -4.47 7.63
N ARG A 34 -5.24 -3.22 7.88
CA ARG A 34 -4.32 -2.14 8.31
C ARG A 34 -4.32 -1.92 9.82
N ASP A 35 -5.20 -2.59 10.57
CA ASP A 35 -5.25 -2.48 12.02
C ASP A 35 -4.03 -3.18 12.62
N PRO A 36 -3.27 -2.52 13.52
CA PRO A 36 -2.19 -3.18 14.24
C PRO A 36 -2.66 -4.46 14.94
N PHE A 37 -1.86 -5.51 14.83
CA PHE A 37 -2.09 -6.83 15.45
C PHE A 37 -3.25 -7.65 14.84
N PHE A 38 -3.99 -7.14 13.84
CA PHE A 38 -4.96 -7.95 13.13
C PHE A 38 -4.28 -8.87 12.11
N THR A 39 -4.61 -10.16 12.13
CA THR A 39 -4.11 -11.13 11.16
C THR A 39 -5.07 -12.32 11.00
N THR A 40 -5.08 -12.92 9.81
CA THR A 40 -5.73 -14.21 9.52
C THR A 40 -4.72 -15.37 9.49
N LYS A 41 -3.42 -15.08 9.64
CA LYS A 41 -2.34 -16.07 9.56
C LYS A 41 -1.98 -16.58 10.95
N SER A 42 -1.82 -17.88 11.10
CA SER A 42 -1.46 -18.53 12.37
C SER A 42 -0.13 -18.07 12.98
N SER A 43 0.83 -17.65 12.14
CA SER A 43 2.15 -17.17 12.55
C SER A 43 2.41 -15.69 12.20
N GLY A 44 1.36 -14.93 11.82
CA GLY A 44 1.49 -13.52 11.48
C GLY A 44 1.44 -12.61 12.72
N THR A 45 2.25 -11.55 12.76
CA THR A 45 2.16 -10.55 13.84
C THR A 45 1.07 -9.49 13.60
N GLY A 46 0.56 -9.37 12.37
CA GLY A 46 -0.42 -8.35 12.00
C GLY A 46 0.11 -6.91 11.99
N LEU A 47 1.44 -6.71 11.97
CA LEU A 47 2.04 -5.37 12.03
C LEU A 47 2.48 -4.80 10.68
N GLY A 48 2.65 -5.65 9.65
CA GLY A 48 3.27 -5.27 8.39
C GLY A 48 2.59 -4.09 7.68
N LEU A 49 1.29 -4.20 7.39
CA LEU A 49 0.55 -3.15 6.67
C LEU A 49 0.41 -1.87 7.49
N ALA A 50 0.24 -1.97 8.81
CA ALA A 50 0.21 -0.82 9.71
C ALA A 50 1.54 -0.04 9.68
N ILE A 51 2.67 -0.74 9.68
CA ILE A 51 4.01 -0.13 9.55
C ILE A 51 4.18 0.51 8.17
N VAL A 52 3.78 -0.17 7.09
CA VAL A 52 3.85 0.37 5.72
C VAL A 52 3.06 1.68 5.62
N GLU A 53 1.82 1.70 6.12
CA GLU A 53 0.99 2.91 6.10
C GLU A 53 1.61 4.06 6.87
N ARG A 54 2.20 3.78 8.05
CA ARG A 54 2.90 4.81 8.84
C ARG A 54 4.12 5.37 8.12
N ILE A 55 4.95 4.50 7.52
CA ILE A 55 6.15 4.91 6.77
C ILE A 55 5.74 5.75 5.55
N VAL A 56 4.78 5.27 4.76
CA VAL A 56 4.34 5.97 3.54
C VAL A 56 3.73 7.33 3.87
N LYS A 57 2.88 7.42 4.91
CA LYS A 57 2.32 8.70 5.37
C LYS A 57 3.41 9.66 5.86
N ALA A 58 4.43 9.18 6.56
CA ALA A 58 5.55 10.01 7.01
C ALA A 58 6.36 10.61 5.84
N HIS A 59 6.28 10.02 4.65
CA HIS A 59 6.89 10.53 3.42
C HIS A 59 5.90 11.33 2.54
N GLY A 60 4.72 11.69 3.07
CA GLY A 60 3.70 12.43 2.33
C GLY A 60 2.95 11.60 1.28
N GLY A 61 3.03 10.27 1.37
CA GLY A 61 2.39 9.36 0.43
C GLY A 61 1.08 8.76 0.91
N THR A 62 0.52 7.87 0.08
CA THR A 62 -0.73 7.14 0.35
C THR A 62 -0.59 5.64 0.06
N VAL A 63 -1.40 4.82 0.75
CA VAL A 63 -1.47 3.37 0.56
C VAL A 63 -2.89 2.93 0.25
N MET A 64 -3.12 2.41 -0.95
CA MET A 64 -4.37 1.81 -1.36
C MET A 64 -4.27 0.29 -1.32
N LEU A 65 -5.32 -0.37 -0.85
CA LEU A 65 -5.43 -1.83 -0.77
C LEU A 65 -6.69 -2.23 -1.50
N GLN A 66 -6.54 -2.97 -2.58
CA GLN A 66 -7.61 -3.54 -3.36
C GLN A 66 -7.50 -5.06 -3.25
N SER A 67 -8.60 -5.70 -2.92
CA SER A 67 -8.72 -7.15 -2.98
C SER A 67 -10.19 -7.51 -3.10
N SER A 68 -10.47 -8.41 -4.03
CA SER A 68 -11.70 -9.16 -4.19
C SER A 68 -11.33 -10.60 -3.82
N GLY A 69 -12.11 -11.21 -2.93
CA GLY A 69 -11.87 -12.60 -2.54
C GLY A 69 -11.74 -13.49 -3.78
N GLN A 70 -10.71 -14.35 -3.78
CA GLN A 70 -10.29 -15.27 -4.85
C GLN A 70 -9.51 -14.69 -6.05
N GLU A 71 -9.28 -13.37 -6.15
CA GLU A 71 -8.52 -12.77 -7.26
C GLU A 71 -7.14 -12.21 -6.82
N GLY A 72 -6.70 -12.54 -5.61
CA GLY A 72 -5.47 -12.01 -5.03
C GLY A 72 -5.63 -10.61 -4.44
N SER A 73 -4.50 -9.93 -4.21
CA SER A 73 -4.47 -8.59 -3.65
C SER A 73 -3.58 -7.65 -4.45
N THR A 74 -3.95 -6.38 -4.47
CA THR A 74 -3.13 -5.29 -4.99
C THR A 74 -2.91 -4.24 -3.91
N VAL A 75 -1.65 -3.98 -3.57
CA VAL A 75 -1.24 -2.85 -2.73
C VAL A 75 -0.63 -1.79 -3.64
N SER A 76 -1.18 -0.57 -3.61
CA SER A 76 -0.62 0.57 -4.34
C SER A 76 -0.05 1.58 -3.35
N ILE A 77 1.22 1.94 -3.52
CA ILE A 77 1.90 2.99 -2.77
C ILE A 77 2.13 4.16 -3.70
N THR A 78 1.72 5.35 -3.31
CA THR A 78 2.01 6.59 -4.04
C THR A 78 2.85 7.50 -3.16
N LEU A 79 3.96 8.00 -3.70
CA LEU A 79 4.85 8.94 -3.01
C LEU A 79 5.06 10.21 -3.84
N PRO A 80 5.16 11.39 -3.21
CA PRO A 80 5.56 12.61 -3.91
C PRO A 80 6.93 12.46 -4.55
N ARG A 81 7.07 12.92 -5.79
CA ARG A 81 8.35 12.97 -6.47
C ARG A 81 9.07 14.22 -6.01
N GLN A 82 9.98 14.10 -5.05
CA GLN A 82 10.89 15.22 -4.78
C GLN A 82 11.63 15.57 -6.07
N ARG A 83 11.60 16.84 -6.47
CA ARG A 83 12.61 17.34 -7.39
C ARG A 83 13.93 17.20 -6.65
N SER A 84 14.89 16.46 -7.22
CA SER A 84 16.29 16.67 -6.85
C SER A 84 16.55 18.17 -6.90
N PRO A 85 17.23 18.78 -5.92
CA PRO A 85 17.72 20.13 -6.09
C PRO A 85 18.41 20.21 -7.46
N LYS A 86 17.97 21.16 -8.30
CA LYS A 86 18.80 21.55 -9.44
C LYS A 86 19.98 22.26 -8.82
N ASP A 87 21.15 21.64 -8.85
CA ASP A 87 22.40 22.38 -8.86
C ASP A 87 22.41 23.33 -10.07
#